data_AF-A0A9P3J392-F1
#
_entry.id   AF-A0A9P3J392-F1
#
_cell.length_a   1.000
_cell.length_b   1.000
_cell.length_c   1.000
_cell.angle_alpha   90.00
_cell.angle_beta   90.00
_cell.angle_gamma   90.00
#
_symmetry.space_group_name_H-M   'P 1'
#
loop_
_entity.id
_entity.type
_entity.pdbx_description
1 polymer ?
#
loop_
_entity_poly.entity_id
_entity_poly.type
_entity_poly.pdbx_seq_one_letter_code
_entity_poly.pdbx_strand_id
1 'polypeptide(L)'
;MARLAVALLAGVFVIFFALQVSADPAPDPRPAKCDYSVGKWVKSADKPQRYSGVGWESNYCKYIRSGFNCETNNRPDQLYRQLRWQPEKCDLDYVTPEDWGFLMKGKRMLMVGDSITNNAYQSLLCLISSADNRGKPFDDDSAPKGLKGVDFPSIDFSLHFYFSPYLTQAERRKPIVNQTGTPGYKVNITTIDPVVQFLVPYYDVVLFSTGVWWSQNFPGSPKQPDQYYIQGGLVNITNVNAQWYAVKSWANFLTRIEYPGMPYFLSFSPKHGPVNPTDPGEGSCGATRPMQWEEAMDEYSNLTVAEDYYKSQKNALRGSVFRHVRVTRMSETRPDAHLGMWNQIQPDVSAAFRTPDKGDCTHWCLPGLPDSWMDMLYTQMLLEPLLLTPN
;
A
#
# COMPACT_ATOMS: atom_id res chain seq x y z
N MET A 1 90.77 -32.82 -15.71
CA MET A 1 90.68 -33.41 -17.07
C MET A 1 89.51 -34.37 -17.11
N ALA A 2 88.78 -34.36 -18.22
CA ALA A 2 87.77 -35.33 -18.69
C ALA A 2 86.47 -35.53 -17.87
N ARG A 3 85.39 -35.09 -18.52
CA ARG A 3 83.97 -35.33 -18.27
C ARG A 3 83.59 -36.76 -18.64
N LEU A 4 82.60 -37.34 -17.97
CA LEU A 4 81.58 -38.16 -18.65
C LEU A 4 80.24 -37.94 -17.94
N ALA A 5 79.30 -37.31 -18.64
CA ALA A 5 77.94 -37.09 -18.20
C ALA A 5 77.07 -38.23 -18.73
N VAL A 6 76.33 -38.89 -17.85
CA VAL A 6 75.26 -39.83 -18.20
C VAL A 6 73.94 -39.08 -18.04
N ALA A 7 73.22 -38.90 -19.15
CA ALA A 7 71.88 -38.34 -19.16
C ALA A 7 70.87 -39.43 -18.79
N LEU A 8 70.11 -39.22 -17.72
CA LEU A 8 68.93 -40.02 -17.35
C LEU A 8 67.69 -39.16 -17.61
N LEU A 9 66.83 -39.65 -18.50
CA LEU A 9 65.52 -39.09 -18.85
C LEU A 9 64.61 -39.09 -17.60
N ALA A 10 64.28 -37.91 -17.09
CA ALA A 10 63.20 -37.75 -16.12
C ALA A 10 61.86 -37.69 -16.86
N GLY A 11 61.07 -38.76 -16.77
CA GLY A 11 59.68 -38.79 -17.21
C GLY A 11 58.82 -37.92 -16.28
N VAL A 12 58.16 -36.91 -16.85
CA VAL A 12 57.20 -36.05 -16.16
C VAL A 12 55.89 -36.82 -15.97
N PHE A 13 55.54 -37.15 -14.72
CA PHE A 13 54.19 -37.55 -14.36
C PHE A 13 53.33 -36.28 -14.24
N VAL A 14 52.50 -36.01 -15.26
CA VAL A 14 51.44 -35.00 -15.16
C VAL A 14 50.27 -35.63 -14.40
N ILE A 15 50.12 -35.25 -13.13
CA ILE A 15 48.93 -35.57 -12.34
C ILE A 15 47.81 -34.62 -12.83
N PHE A 16 46.83 -35.16 -13.55
CA PHE A 16 45.59 -34.47 -13.83
C PHE A 16 44.79 -34.33 -12.52
N PHE A 17 44.81 -33.13 -11.93
CA PHE A 17 43.79 -32.75 -10.96
C PHE A 17 42.47 -32.55 -11.72
N ALA A 18 41.58 -33.54 -11.63
CA ALA A 18 40.19 -33.35 -12.01
C ALA A 18 39.58 -32.32 -11.05
N LEU A 19 39.31 -31.11 -11.55
CA LEU A 19 38.46 -30.13 -10.88
C LEU A 19 37.09 -30.78 -10.69
N GLN A 20 36.75 -31.08 -9.43
CA GLN A 20 35.39 -31.42 -9.07
C GLN A 20 34.52 -30.19 -9.36
N VAL A 21 33.75 -30.26 -10.44
CA VAL A 21 32.62 -29.39 -10.68
C VAL A 21 31.68 -29.59 -9.49
N SER A 22 31.56 -28.56 -8.65
CA SER A 22 30.51 -28.49 -7.64
C SER A 22 29.18 -28.66 -8.36
N ALA A 23 28.50 -29.78 -8.11
CA ALA A 23 27.11 -29.92 -8.53
C ALA A 23 26.31 -28.77 -7.92
N ASP A 24 25.53 -28.07 -8.73
CA ASP A 24 24.56 -27.11 -8.22
C ASP A 24 23.67 -27.79 -7.17
N PRO A 25 23.37 -27.13 -6.04
CA PRO A 25 22.47 -27.70 -5.06
C PRO A 25 21.13 -27.98 -5.74
N ALA A 26 20.59 -29.19 -5.52
CA ALA A 26 19.29 -29.59 -6.04
C ALA A 26 18.23 -28.51 -5.71
N PRO A 27 17.33 -28.17 -6.64
CA PRO A 27 16.29 -27.18 -6.39
C PRO A 27 15.48 -27.61 -5.15
N ASP A 28 15.36 -26.67 -4.21
CA ASP A 28 14.53 -26.80 -3.02
C ASP A 28 13.12 -27.27 -3.44
N PRO A 29 12.61 -28.41 -2.92
CA PRO A 29 11.33 -28.98 -3.33
C PRO A 29 10.13 -28.16 -2.83
N ARG A 30 10.34 -27.08 -2.06
CA ARG A 30 9.28 -26.13 -1.75
C ARG A 30 8.88 -25.37 -3.03
N PRO A 31 7.60 -25.34 -3.41
CA PRO A 31 7.17 -24.54 -4.56
C PRO A 31 7.68 -23.11 -4.37
N ALA A 32 8.34 -22.57 -5.40
CA ALA A 32 8.90 -21.22 -5.34
C ALA A 32 7.81 -20.26 -4.84
N LYS A 33 8.04 -19.61 -3.69
CA LYS A 33 7.10 -18.67 -3.07
C LYS A 33 6.71 -17.64 -4.14
N CYS A 34 5.43 -17.59 -4.51
CA CYS A 34 5.01 -16.72 -5.60
C CYS A 34 5.29 -15.26 -5.27
N ASP A 35 5.86 -14.52 -6.23
CA ASP A 35 5.98 -13.08 -6.12
C ASP A 35 4.71 -12.40 -6.65
N TYR A 36 3.75 -12.17 -5.75
CA TYR A 36 2.50 -11.48 -6.06
C TYR A 36 2.67 -10.01 -6.49
N SER A 37 3.86 -9.42 -6.33
CA SER A 37 4.11 -8.01 -6.69
C SER A 37 4.44 -7.79 -8.16
N VAL A 38 4.58 -8.88 -8.93
CA VAL A 38 4.95 -8.86 -10.35
C VAL A 38 3.91 -9.61 -11.16
N GLY A 39 3.36 -8.95 -12.18
CA GLY A 39 2.17 -9.42 -12.87
C GLY A 39 1.61 -8.38 -13.83
N LYS A 40 0.37 -8.59 -14.25
CA LYS A 40 -0.36 -7.72 -15.17
C LYS A 40 -1.84 -7.64 -14.82
N TRP A 41 -2.48 -6.57 -15.28
CA TRP A 41 -3.91 -6.39 -15.16
C TRP A 41 -4.64 -7.15 -16.26
N VAL A 42 -5.64 -7.94 -15.87
CA VAL A 42 -6.50 -8.68 -16.80
C VAL A 42 -7.96 -8.37 -16.52
N LYS A 43 -8.79 -8.35 -17.55
CA LYS A 43 -10.24 -8.18 -17.39
C LYS A 43 -10.81 -9.40 -16.68
N SER A 44 -11.56 -9.17 -15.62
CA SER A 44 -12.27 -10.20 -14.88
C SER A 44 -13.61 -10.48 -15.55
N ALA A 45 -13.60 -11.29 -16.62
CA ALA A 45 -14.81 -11.59 -17.39
C ALA A 45 -15.89 -12.34 -16.55
N ASP A 46 -15.47 -13.05 -15.49
CA ASP A 46 -16.30 -13.99 -14.76
C ASP A 46 -16.51 -13.65 -13.27
N LYS A 47 -16.08 -12.47 -12.80
CA LYS A 47 -16.28 -12.05 -11.40
C LYS A 47 -17.11 -10.77 -11.32
N PRO A 48 -18.26 -10.80 -10.61
CA PRO A 48 -19.10 -9.62 -10.45
C PRO A 48 -18.40 -8.55 -9.60
N GLN A 49 -18.97 -7.35 -9.57
CA GLN A 49 -18.52 -6.30 -8.65
C GLN A 49 -18.91 -6.67 -7.21
N ARG A 50 -17.97 -6.57 -6.25
CA ARG A 50 -18.17 -7.06 -4.86
C ARG A 50 -19.11 -6.20 -4.03
N TYR A 51 -19.14 -4.91 -4.33
CA TYR A 51 -20.00 -3.93 -3.70
C TYR A 51 -20.23 -2.76 -4.65
N SER A 52 -21.28 -1.99 -4.41
CA SER A 52 -21.59 -0.79 -5.19
C SER A 52 -21.71 0.42 -4.29
N GLY A 53 -21.28 1.57 -4.80
CA GLY A 53 -21.54 2.87 -4.17
C GLY A 53 -22.96 3.37 -4.41
N VAL A 54 -23.78 2.64 -5.18
CA VAL A 54 -25.11 3.06 -5.60
C VAL A 54 -26.18 2.54 -4.64
N GLY A 55 -26.93 3.47 -4.03
CA GLY A 55 -27.83 3.19 -2.90
C GLY A 55 -28.98 2.21 -3.14
N TRP A 56 -29.37 1.99 -4.41
CA TRP A 56 -30.45 1.06 -4.77
C TRP A 56 -29.96 -0.33 -5.18
N GLU A 57 -28.64 -0.56 -5.21
CA GLU A 57 -28.09 -1.88 -5.51
C GLU A 57 -28.08 -2.78 -4.28
N SER A 58 -28.27 -4.09 -4.49
CA SER A 58 -28.34 -5.07 -3.41
C SER A 58 -27.05 -5.21 -2.59
N ASN A 59 -25.91 -4.92 -3.21
CA ASN A 59 -24.57 -4.93 -2.61
C ASN A 59 -24.09 -3.49 -2.27
N TYR A 60 -25.01 -2.58 -1.98
CA TYR A 60 -24.70 -1.19 -1.65
C TYR A 60 -23.81 -1.07 -0.40
N CYS A 61 -22.71 -0.31 -0.53
CA CYS A 61 -21.85 0.10 0.57
C CYS A 61 -22.06 1.57 0.95
N LYS A 62 -22.66 1.79 2.12
CA LYS A 62 -22.87 3.13 2.71
C LYS A 62 -21.60 3.81 3.23
N TYR A 63 -20.48 3.08 3.33
CA TYR A 63 -19.26 3.58 3.96
C TYR A 63 -18.30 4.29 3.01
N ILE A 64 -18.57 4.26 1.70
CA ILE A 64 -17.76 4.98 0.71
C ILE A 64 -18.00 6.48 0.89
N ARG A 65 -16.94 7.21 1.26
CA ARG A 65 -16.95 8.67 1.24
C ARG A 65 -17.28 9.15 -0.17
N SER A 66 -18.16 10.14 -0.29
CA SER A 66 -18.61 10.69 -1.58
C SER A 66 -17.47 10.95 -2.58
N GLY A 67 -16.33 11.47 -2.12
CA GLY A 67 -15.19 11.73 -2.99
C GLY A 67 -14.55 10.47 -3.60
N PHE A 68 -14.65 9.31 -2.95
CA PHE A 68 -14.14 8.03 -3.46
C PHE A 68 -15.15 7.28 -4.34
N ASN A 69 -16.43 7.68 -4.31
CA ASN A 69 -17.52 7.00 -5.01
C ASN A 69 -17.68 7.52 -6.45
N CYS A 70 -16.77 7.09 -7.32
CA CYS A 70 -16.76 7.51 -8.73
C CYS A 70 -18.05 7.11 -9.48
N GLU A 71 -18.72 6.03 -9.07
CA GLU A 71 -20.01 5.60 -9.62
C GLU A 71 -21.06 6.70 -9.44
N THR A 72 -21.27 7.16 -8.20
CA THR A 72 -22.23 8.24 -7.90
C THR A 72 -21.76 9.62 -8.36
N ASN A 73 -20.45 9.79 -8.60
CA ASN A 73 -19.88 11.02 -9.15
C ASN A 73 -20.03 11.11 -10.69
N ASN A 74 -20.77 10.17 -11.29
CA ASN A 74 -21.13 10.06 -12.72
C ASN A 74 -19.99 9.61 -13.66
N ARG A 75 -18.98 8.88 -13.17
CA ARG A 75 -17.88 8.41 -14.03
C ARG A 75 -18.39 7.45 -15.10
N PRO A 76 -18.20 7.75 -16.40
CA PRO A 76 -18.84 6.99 -17.48
C PRO A 76 -18.14 5.66 -17.80
N ASP A 77 -16.80 5.64 -17.77
CA ASP A 77 -16.02 4.45 -18.06
C ASP A 77 -16.02 3.48 -16.87
N GLN A 78 -16.07 2.17 -17.14
CA GLN A 78 -16.22 1.13 -16.10
C GLN A 78 -15.10 0.09 -16.11
N LEU A 79 -14.12 0.21 -17.00
CA LEU A 79 -13.06 -0.79 -17.11
C LEU A 79 -12.21 -0.87 -15.83
N TYR A 80 -11.95 0.27 -15.18
CA TYR A 80 -11.09 0.34 -14.00
C TYR A 80 -11.55 -0.54 -12.82
N ARG A 81 -12.86 -0.80 -12.71
CA ARG A 81 -13.49 -1.67 -11.69
C ARG A 81 -13.69 -3.12 -12.14
N GLN A 82 -13.39 -3.45 -13.40
CA GLN A 82 -13.51 -4.79 -13.99
C GLN A 82 -12.17 -5.51 -14.14
N LEU A 83 -11.10 -4.97 -13.56
CA LEU A 83 -9.75 -5.50 -13.68
C LEU A 83 -9.35 -6.26 -12.42
N ARG A 84 -8.62 -7.36 -12.60
CA ARG A 84 -7.95 -8.09 -11.52
C ARG A 84 -6.46 -8.20 -11.80
N TRP A 85 -5.67 -8.30 -10.74
CA TRP A 85 -4.24 -8.54 -10.84
C TRP A 85 -3.96 -10.03 -11.08
N GLN A 86 -3.14 -10.33 -12.09
CA GLN A 86 -2.65 -11.69 -12.39
C GLN A 86 -1.13 -11.70 -12.19
N PRO A 87 -0.61 -12.35 -11.12
CA PRO A 87 0.81 -12.58 -10.97
C PRO A 87 1.37 -13.41 -12.12
N GLU A 88 2.66 -13.24 -12.46
CA GLU A 88 3.28 -13.91 -13.62
C GLU A 88 3.37 -15.44 -13.48
N LYS A 89 3.59 -15.92 -12.26
CA LYS A 89 3.96 -17.33 -11.99
C LYS A 89 2.97 -18.07 -11.11
N CYS A 90 1.87 -17.44 -10.74
CA CYS A 90 0.81 -18.04 -9.95
C CYS A 90 -0.50 -17.26 -10.12
N ASP A 91 -1.56 -17.76 -9.48
CA ASP A 91 -2.82 -17.06 -9.39
C ASP A 91 -2.93 -16.26 -8.08
N LEU A 92 -3.57 -15.11 -8.19
CA LEU A 92 -4.08 -14.36 -7.05
C LEU A 92 -5.58 -14.61 -7.00
N ASP A 93 -6.04 -15.23 -5.92
CA ASP A 93 -7.45 -15.55 -5.75
C ASP A 93 -8.28 -14.27 -5.68
N TYR A 94 -9.44 -14.32 -6.32
CA TYR A 94 -10.44 -13.29 -6.16
C TYR A 94 -11.14 -13.51 -4.81
N VAL A 95 -10.93 -12.59 -3.87
CA VAL A 95 -11.38 -12.76 -2.49
C VAL A 95 -12.81 -12.26 -2.34
N THR A 96 -13.69 -13.14 -1.88
CA THR A 96 -15.08 -12.82 -1.60
C THR A 96 -15.23 -12.14 -0.23
N PRO A 97 -16.33 -11.39 -0.01
CA PRO A 97 -16.72 -10.93 1.32
C PRO A 97 -16.72 -12.03 2.40
N GLU A 98 -17.18 -13.22 2.05
CA GLU A 98 -17.27 -14.38 2.94
C GLU A 98 -15.89 -14.92 3.34
N ASP A 99 -14.93 -14.93 2.40
CA ASP A 99 -13.54 -15.32 2.64
C ASP A 99 -12.91 -14.44 3.73
N TRP A 100 -13.09 -13.11 3.63
CA TRP A 100 -12.65 -12.17 4.67
C TRP A 100 -13.33 -12.44 6.01
N GLY A 101 -14.64 -12.69 6.01
CA GLY A 101 -15.39 -13.04 7.21
C GLY A 101 -14.87 -14.30 7.90
N PHE A 102 -14.47 -15.31 7.14
CA PHE A 102 -13.88 -16.54 7.67
C PHE A 102 -12.51 -16.29 8.28
N LEU A 103 -11.60 -15.63 7.55
CA LEU A 103 -10.24 -15.39 8.00
C LEU A 103 -10.17 -14.47 9.24
N MET A 104 -11.08 -13.51 9.31
CA MET A 104 -11.07 -12.47 10.35
C MET A 104 -11.99 -12.76 11.52
N LYS A 105 -12.62 -13.93 11.57
CA LYS A 105 -13.52 -14.29 12.65
C LYS A 105 -12.82 -14.29 14.00
N GLY A 106 -13.41 -13.60 14.98
CA GLY A 106 -12.89 -13.47 16.34
C GLY A 106 -11.65 -12.59 16.44
N LYS A 107 -11.41 -11.71 15.46
CA LYS A 107 -10.20 -10.88 15.38
C LYS A 107 -10.52 -9.38 15.37
N ARG A 108 -9.51 -8.58 15.63
CA ARG A 108 -9.53 -7.12 15.50
C ARG A 108 -8.42 -6.69 14.56
N MET A 109 -8.77 -5.88 13.56
CA MET A 109 -7.82 -5.32 12.61
C MET A 109 -7.76 -3.79 12.74
N LEU A 110 -6.54 -3.25 12.82
CA LEU A 110 -6.28 -1.82 12.82
C LEU A 110 -5.54 -1.41 11.54
N MET A 111 -6.06 -0.43 10.83
CA MET A 111 -5.37 0.21 9.70
C MET A 111 -4.85 1.58 10.14
N VAL A 112 -3.56 1.82 10.01
CA VAL A 112 -2.89 3.04 10.49
C VAL A 112 -2.15 3.72 9.37
N GLY A 113 -2.44 4.99 9.13
CA GLY A 113 -1.70 5.74 8.13
C GLY A 113 -2.36 7.01 7.66
N ASP A 114 -2.11 7.34 6.39
CA ASP A 114 -2.55 8.56 5.72
C ASP A 114 -3.92 8.42 5.02
N SER A 115 -4.23 9.36 4.13
CA SER A 115 -5.51 9.39 3.41
C SER A 115 -5.66 8.25 2.39
N ILE A 116 -4.57 7.67 1.91
CA ILE A 116 -4.59 6.46 1.09
C ILE A 116 -4.89 5.24 1.95
N THR A 117 -4.39 5.22 3.18
CA THR A 117 -4.74 4.16 4.14
C THR A 117 -6.25 4.20 4.45
N ASN A 118 -6.83 5.39 4.60
CA ASN A 118 -8.28 5.56 4.72
C ASN A 118 -9.05 5.11 3.46
N ASN A 119 -8.45 5.25 2.27
CA ASN A 119 -9.02 4.77 1.00
C ASN A 119 -9.04 3.23 0.96
N ALA A 120 -7.95 2.59 1.37
CA ALA A 120 -7.86 1.13 1.52
C ALA A 120 -8.79 0.60 2.62
N TYR A 121 -8.90 1.31 3.74
CA TYR A 121 -9.83 0.97 4.82
C TYR A 121 -11.28 0.96 4.34
N GLN A 122 -11.70 1.96 3.57
CA GLN A 122 -13.06 1.98 3.03
C GLN A 122 -13.32 0.87 2.01
N SER A 123 -12.31 0.50 1.22
CA SER A 123 -12.39 -0.67 0.33
C SER A 123 -12.66 -1.95 1.12
N LEU A 124 -11.81 -2.27 2.10
CA LEU A 124 -11.98 -3.45 2.95
C LEU A 124 -13.31 -3.42 3.70
N LEU A 125 -13.66 -2.26 4.26
CA LEU A 125 -14.92 -2.07 4.98
C LEU A 125 -16.14 -2.35 4.10
N CYS A 126 -16.10 -1.95 2.82
CA CYS A 126 -17.17 -2.25 1.87
C CYS A 126 -17.20 -3.72 1.45
N LEU A 127 -16.04 -4.35 1.28
CA LEU A 127 -15.95 -5.79 1.03
C LEU A 127 -16.60 -6.58 2.16
N ILE A 128 -16.34 -6.23 3.42
CA ILE A 128 -16.93 -6.95 4.56
C ILE A 128 -18.41 -6.60 4.70
N SER A 129 -18.79 -5.33 4.52
CA SER A 129 -20.18 -4.89 4.66
C SER A 129 -21.13 -5.52 3.64
N SER A 130 -20.63 -6.03 2.50
CA SER A 130 -21.49 -6.76 1.56
C SER A 130 -21.76 -8.20 2.00
N ALA A 131 -20.92 -8.81 2.85
CA ALA A 131 -21.22 -10.06 3.55
C ALA A 131 -22.02 -9.85 4.86
N ASP A 132 -21.74 -8.77 5.59
CA ASP A 132 -22.43 -8.43 6.84
C ASP A 132 -22.88 -6.97 6.88
N ASN A 133 -24.11 -6.73 6.45
CA ASN A 133 -24.72 -5.40 6.49
C ASN A 133 -25.14 -4.94 7.90
N ARG A 134 -24.92 -5.75 8.95
CA ARG A 134 -25.23 -5.43 10.35
C ARG A 134 -24.08 -4.71 11.06
N GLY A 135 -23.00 -4.38 10.35
CA GLY A 135 -21.90 -3.59 10.85
C GLY A 135 -22.36 -2.30 11.55
N LYS A 136 -21.87 -2.07 12.76
CA LYS A 136 -22.18 -0.89 13.57
C LYS A 136 -20.96 0.01 13.67
N PRO A 137 -21.10 1.32 13.46
CA PRO A 137 -20.01 2.25 13.74
C PRO A 137 -19.46 2.01 15.15
N PHE A 138 -18.14 1.98 15.25
CA PHE A 138 -17.44 1.91 16.53
C PHE A 138 -17.77 3.17 17.34
N ASP A 139 -18.36 2.98 18.52
CA ASP A 139 -18.87 4.03 19.39
C ASP A 139 -18.49 3.70 20.84
N ASP A 140 -17.26 4.06 21.20
CA ASP A 140 -16.69 3.86 22.54
C ASP A 140 -16.04 5.17 23.00
N ASP A 141 -16.68 5.84 23.95
CA ASP A 141 -16.22 7.11 24.53
C ASP A 141 -14.87 6.98 25.26
N SER A 142 -14.46 5.76 25.64
CA SER A 142 -13.16 5.51 26.27
C SER A 142 -12.02 5.38 25.25
N ALA A 143 -12.35 5.24 23.97
CA ALA A 143 -11.36 5.06 22.93
C ALA A 143 -10.59 6.36 22.62
N PRO A 144 -9.33 6.27 22.14
CA PRO A 144 -8.59 7.43 21.72
C PRO A 144 -9.30 8.24 20.64
N LYS A 145 -9.37 9.56 20.82
CA LYS A 145 -9.95 10.47 19.83
C LYS A 145 -9.34 10.27 18.45
N GLY A 146 -10.18 10.13 17.43
CA GLY A 146 -9.75 9.94 16.04
C GLY A 146 -9.65 8.49 15.60
N LEU A 147 -9.76 7.52 16.52
CA LEU A 147 -10.08 6.14 16.18
C LEU A 147 -11.52 6.09 15.64
N LYS A 148 -11.68 5.44 14.50
CA LYS A 148 -12.98 5.21 13.85
C LYS A 148 -12.98 3.80 13.33
N GLY A 149 -14.15 3.20 13.20
CA GLY A 149 -14.23 1.79 12.91
C GLY A 149 -15.64 1.32 12.69
N VAL A 150 -15.76 0.04 12.34
CA VAL A 150 -17.02 -0.70 12.33
C VAL A 150 -16.80 -2.05 12.98
N ASP A 151 -17.69 -2.39 13.90
CA ASP A 151 -17.79 -3.72 14.49
C ASP A 151 -18.84 -4.53 13.74
N PHE A 152 -18.50 -5.77 13.40
CA PHE A 152 -19.32 -6.73 12.67
C PHE A 152 -19.68 -7.91 13.58
N PRO A 153 -20.79 -7.83 14.35
CA PRO A 153 -21.11 -8.83 15.36
C PRO A 153 -21.36 -10.23 14.79
N SER A 154 -21.77 -10.33 13.52
CA SER A 154 -22.11 -11.61 12.88
C SER A 154 -20.91 -12.51 12.67
N ILE A 155 -19.76 -11.90 12.44
CA ILE A 155 -18.49 -12.56 12.18
C ILE A 155 -17.49 -12.32 13.32
N ASP A 156 -17.93 -11.68 14.42
CA ASP A 156 -17.07 -11.33 15.57
C ASP A 156 -15.77 -10.65 15.13
N PHE A 157 -15.91 -9.60 14.32
CA PHE A 157 -14.77 -8.90 13.73
C PHE A 157 -14.88 -7.38 13.92
N SER A 158 -13.77 -6.75 14.32
CA SER A 158 -13.64 -5.29 14.38
C SER A 158 -12.66 -4.79 13.33
N LEU A 159 -13.08 -3.86 12.46
CA LEU A 159 -12.20 -3.18 11.51
C LEU A 159 -12.10 -1.70 11.85
N HIS A 160 -10.93 -1.28 12.33
CA HIS A 160 -10.69 0.09 12.78
C HIS A 160 -9.62 0.79 11.94
N PHE A 161 -9.69 2.12 11.93
CA PHE A 161 -8.77 3.01 11.25
C PHE A 161 -8.33 4.15 12.17
N TYR A 162 -7.03 4.44 12.17
CA TYR A 162 -6.47 5.60 12.84
C TYR A 162 -5.60 6.43 11.89
N PHE A 163 -5.89 7.73 11.82
CA PHE A 163 -5.18 8.66 10.93
C PHE A 163 -3.87 9.12 11.58
N SER A 164 -2.76 8.52 11.15
CA SER A 164 -1.40 8.89 11.55
C SER A 164 -0.52 8.96 10.30
N PRO A 165 -0.55 10.07 9.55
CA PRO A 165 -0.04 10.12 8.18
C PRO A 165 1.48 9.96 8.08
N TYR A 166 2.20 10.25 9.16
CA TYR A 166 3.65 10.09 9.27
C TYR A 166 4.04 8.89 10.16
N LEU A 167 3.07 8.19 10.76
CA LEU A 167 3.22 7.15 11.78
C LEU A 167 3.95 7.60 13.07
N THR A 168 4.58 8.76 13.07
CA THR A 168 5.29 9.38 14.19
C THR A 168 4.55 10.62 14.67
N GLN A 169 4.88 11.11 15.87
CA GLN A 169 4.31 12.35 16.39
C GLN A 169 4.52 13.49 15.40
N ALA A 170 3.43 14.09 14.98
CA ALA A 170 3.40 15.21 14.05
C ALA A 170 2.44 16.29 14.53
N GLU A 171 2.86 17.54 14.43
CA GLU A 171 2.09 18.68 14.88
C GLU A 171 2.00 19.71 13.77
N ARG A 172 0.76 20.16 13.50
CA ARG A 172 0.54 21.27 12.60
C ARG A 172 1.09 22.54 13.23
N ARG A 173 1.96 23.27 12.52
CA ARG A 173 2.47 24.55 12.99
C ARG A 173 1.30 25.53 13.16
N LYS A 174 1.42 26.45 14.12
CA LYS A 174 0.56 27.64 14.12
C LYS A 174 0.98 28.53 12.95
N PRO A 175 0.03 29.18 12.24
CA PRO A 175 0.39 30.22 11.28
C PRO A 175 1.25 31.27 12.00
N ILE A 176 2.34 31.71 11.38
CA ILE A 176 3.10 32.86 11.89
C ILE A 176 2.28 34.11 11.55
N VAL A 177 1.94 34.91 12.56
CA VAL A 177 1.24 36.18 12.37
C VAL A 177 2.04 37.04 11.38
N ASN A 178 1.39 37.57 10.35
CA ASN A 178 1.96 38.35 9.24
C ASN A 178 2.74 37.57 8.15
N GLN A 179 2.67 36.24 8.11
CA GLN A 179 3.09 35.47 6.93
C GLN A 179 1.86 34.94 6.18
N THR A 180 1.76 35.26 4.89
CA THR A 180 0.80 34.65 3.98
C THR A 180 1.24 33.21 3.68
N GLY A 181 0.71 32.23 4.42
CA GLY A 181 1.03 30.83 4.18
C GLY A 181 0.20 29.86 5.02
N THR A 182 -0.16 28.72 4.43
CA THR A 182 -0.72 27.58 5.17
C THR A 182 0.35 27.02 6.11
N PRO A 183 0.04 26.68 7.37
CA PRO A 183 1.05 26.18 8.29
C PRO A 183 1.59 24.80 7.87
N GLY A 184 2.92 24.64 7.93
CA GLY A 184 3.62 23.37 7.71
C GLY A 184 3.50 22.40 8.89
N TYR A 185 4.20 21.27 8.84
CA TYR A 185 4.22 20.25 9.88
C TYR A 185 5.60 20.10 10.50
N LYS A 186 5.62 20.03 11.84
CA LYS A 186 6.77 19.52 12.60
C LYS A 186 6.57 18.04 12.82
N VAL A 187 7.56 17.22 12.45
CA VAL A 187 7.49 15.77 12.59
C VAL A 187 8.68 15.27 13.41
N ASN A 188 8.39 14.60 14.53
CA ASN A 188 9.40 13.91 15.33
C ASN A 188 9.63 12.50 14.74
N ILE A 189 10.47 12.40 13.71
CA ILE A 189 10.60 11.22 12.84
C ILE A 189 11.11 9.94 13.51
N THR A 190 11.51 10.01 14.78
CA THR A 190 11.93 8.85 15.58
C THR A 190 10.99 8.54 16.74
N THR A 191 10.07 9.44 17.08
CA THR A 191 9.07 9.26 18.14
C THR A 191 7.78 8.74 17.53
N ILE A 192 7.51 7.44 17.69
CA ILE A 192 6.28 6.82 17.20
C ILE A 192 5.03 7.52 17.75
N ASP A 193 3.95 7.52 16.98
CA ASP A 193 2.68 8.11 17.39
C ASP A 193 2.19 7.46 18.69
N PRO A 194 2.03 8.21 19.79
CA PRO A 194 1.72 7.65 21.10
C PRO A 194 0.32 7.02 21.16
N VAL A 195 -0.63 7.50 20.34
CA VAL A 195 -1.96 6.90 20.28
C VAL A 195 -1.91 5.56 19.58
N VAL A 196 -1.20 5.50 18.45
CA VAL A 196 -1.00 4.22 17.75
C VAL A 196 -0.22 3.25 18.64
N GLN A 197 0.79 3.73 19.37
CA GLN A 197 1.57 2.92 20.30
C GLN A 197 0.69 2.28 21.38
N PHE A 198 -0.29 3.03 21.88
CA PHE A 198 -1.29 2.53 22.83
C PHE A 198 -2.27 1.54 22.20
N LEU A 199 -2.69 1.77 20.97
CA LEU A 199 -3.70 0.94 20.29
C LEU A 199 -3.18 -0.43 19.87
N VAL A 200 -1.97 -0.50 19.31
CA VAL A 200 -1.43 -1.71 18.66
C VAL A 200 -1.58 -2.99 19.49
N PRO A 201 -1.27 -3.03 20.80
CA PRO A 201 -1.40 -4.26 21.60
C PRO A 201 -2.80 -4.86 21.69
N TYR A 202 -3.86 -4.12 21.31
CA TYR A 202 -5.25 -4.58 21.38
C TYR A 202 -5.78 -5.19 20.07
N TYR A 203 -4.94 -5.32 19.04
CA TYR A 203 -5.35 -5.83 17.74
C TYR A 203 -4.58 -7.11 17.38
N ASP A 204 -5.21 -7.98 16.61
CA ASP A 204 -4.59 -9.21 16.10
C ASP A 204 -3.83 -8.95 14.81
N VAL A 205 -4.32 -8.01 13.99
CA VAL A 205 -3.75 -7.63 12.70
C VAL A 205 -3.61 -6.12 12.65
N VAL A 206 -2.44 -5.62 12.27
CA VAL A 206 -2.24 -4.17 12.08
C VAL A 206 -1.63 -3.92 10.71
N LEU A 207 -2.33 -3.17 9.86
CA LEU A 207 -1.82 -2.72 8.57
C LEU A 207 -1.35 -1.27 8.68
N PHE A 208 -0.04 -1.08 8.63
CA PHE A 208 0.58 0.24 8.56
C PHE A 208 0.74 0.68 7.10
N SER A 209 0.58 1.97 6.84
CA SER A 209 1.04 2.57 5.59
C SER A 209 1.35 4.05 5.78
N THR A 210 2.29 4.55 5.00
CA THR A 210 2.60 5.98 4.94
C THR A 210 3.39 6.27 3.68
N GLY A 211 3.09 7.37 3.00
CA GLY A 211 3.85 7.74 1.81
C GLY A 211 3.51 9.10 1.29
N VAL A 212 2.26 9.30 0.91
CA VAL A 212 1.89 10.45 0.11
C VAL A 212 2.08 11.78 0.88
N TRP A 213 1.92 11.79 2.20
CA TRP A 213 2.14 12.99 3.02
C TRP A 213 3.62 13.43 3.09
N TRP A 214 4.57 12.53 2.79
CA TRP A 214 5.98 12.87 2.63
C TRP A 214 6.29 13.46 1.24
N SER A 215 5.46 13.17 0.22
CA SER A 215 5.79 13.43 -1.18
C SER A 215 5.05 14.62 -1.82
N GLN A 216 4.09 15.28 -1.17
CA GLN A 216 3.21 16.26 -1.86
C GLN A 216 3.77 17.69 -1.99
N ASN A 217 3.84 18.21 -3.22
CA ASN A 217 3.92 19.64 -3.53
C ASN A 217 2.79 20.03 -4.49
N PHE A 218 1.54 20.17 -4.02
CA PHE A 218 0.41 20.57 -4.89
C PHE A 218 -0.46 21.70 -4.29
N PRO A 219 -1.12 22.51 -5.14
CA PRO A 219 -2.15 23.45 -4.69
C PRO A 219 -3.29 22.71 -3.97
N GLY A 220 -3.56 23.06 -2.72
CA GLY A 220 -4.62 22.44 -1.91
C GLY A 220 -4.21 21.20 -1.11
N SER A 221 -3.02 20.62 -1.33
CA SER A 221 -2.47 19.61 -0.42
C SER A 221 -1.98 20.26 0.87
N PRO A 222 -2.12 19.61 2.05
CA PRO A 222 -1.31 19.99 3.20
C PRO A 222 0.17 20.02 2.78
N LYS A 223 0.89 21.10 3.09
CA LYS A 223 2.33 21.18 2.75
C LYS A 223 3.07 20.00 3.40
N GLN A 224 4.14 19.55 2.73
CA GLN A 224 5.11 18.59 3.26
C GLN A 224 5.49 18.96 4.70
N PRO A 225 5.99 17.99 5.50
CA PRO A 225 6.78 18.34 6.66
C PRO A 225 7.85 19.34 6.22
N ASP A 226 7.89 20.48 6.90
CA ASP A 226 8.89 21.52 6.66
C ASP A 226 9.95 21.53 7.76
N GLN A 227 9.75 20.76 8.84
CA GLN A 227 10.70 20.60 9.93
C GLN A 227 10.68 19.17 10.48
N TYR A 228 11.86 18.56 10.53
CA TYR A 228 12.08 17.24 11.09
C TYR A 228 12.85 17.32 12.39
N TYR A 229 12.46 16.50 13.36
CA TYR A 229 13.07 16.47 14.68
C TYR A 229 13.47 15.06 15.09
N ILE A 230 14.62 14.94 15.74
CA ILE A 230 15.07 13.73 16.43
C ILE A 230 15.43 14.15 17.85
N GLN A 231 14.78 13.53 18.85
CA GLN A 231 15.03 13.82 20.27
C GLN A 231 14.96 15.33 20.62
N GLY A 232 14.03 16.06 19.97
CA GLY A 232 13.85 17.51 20.16
C GLY A 232 14.81 18.41 19.37
N GLY A 233 15.83 17.86 18.71
CA GLY A 233 16.75 18.60 17.83
C GLY A 233 16.23 18.67 16.39
N LEU A 234 16.25 19.86 15.79
CA LEU A 234 15.93 20.06 14.37
C LEU A 234 17.01 19.40 13.51
N VAL A 235 16.61 18.61 12.51
CA VAL A 235 17.52 17.92 11.60
C VAL A 235 17.25 18.29 10.15
N ASN A 236 18.31 18.39 9.34
CA ASN A 236 18.22 18.56 7.90
C ASN A 236 18.30 17.20 7.21
N ILE A 237 17.19 16.73 6.66
CA ILE A 237 17.04 15.39 6.09
C ILE A 237 16.02 15.42 4.95
N THR A 238 16.19 14.55 3.96
CA THR A 238 15.23 14.40 2.86
C THR A 238 13.97 13.70 3.34
N ASN A 239 12.83 13.94 2.69
CA ASN A 239 11.56 13.31 3.04
C ASN A 239 11.60 11.78 2.93
N VAL A 240 12.32 11.25 1.94
CA VAL A 240 12.53 9.80 1.75
C VAL A 240 13.26 9.19 2.94
N ASN A 241 14.33 9.83 3.42
CA ASN A 241 15.07 9.37 4.60
C ASN A 241 14.27 9.59 5.89
N ALA A 242 13.48 10.66 5.97
CA ALA A 242 12.60 10.92 7.10
C ALA A 242 11.53 9.81 7.24
N GLN A 243 10.93 9.39 6.13
CA GLN A 243 10.03 8.22 6.09
C GLN A 243 10.75 6.95 6.54
N TRP A 244 12.00 6.73 6.10
CA TRP A 244 12.80 5.58 6.52
C TRP A 244 12.89 5.49 8.04
N TYR A 245 13.22 6.60 8.72
CA TYR A 245 13.30 6.66 10.18
C TYR A 245 11.96 6.37 10.85
N ALA A 246 10.87 6.96 10.33
CA ALA A 246 9.54 6.73 10.88
C ALA A 246 9.13 5.25 10.81
N VAL A 247 9.32 4.62 9.64
CA VAL A 247 9.04 3.18 9.44
C VAL A 247 9.97 2.32 10.29
N LYS A 248 11.26 2.67 10.37
CA LYS A 248 12.25 1.91 11.15
C LYS A 248 11.96 1.97 12.65
N SER A 249 11.49 3.11 13.16
CA SER A 249 11.07 3.25 14.56
C SER A 249 9.94 2.29 14.93
N TRP A 250 8.96 2.11 14.04
CA TRP A 250 7.91 1.10 14.24
C TRP A 250 8.42 -0.33 14.17
N ALA A 251 9.25 -0.64 13.18
CA ALA A 251 9.86 -1.96 13.05
C ALA A 251 10.64 -2.35 14.32
N ASN A 252 11.42 -1.41 14.86
CA ASN A 252 12.17 -1.61 16.10
C ASN A 252 11.23 -1.71 17.32
N PHE A 253 10.18 -0.89 17.38
CA PHE A 253 9.21 -0.94 18.48
C PHE A 253 8.50 -2.30 18.56
N LEU A 254 7.91 -2.77 17.47
CA LEU A 254 7.17 -4.04 17.43
C LEU A 254 8.07 -5.25 17.73
N THR A 255 9.33 -5.20 17.26
CA THR A 255 10.33 -6.22 17.59
C THR A 255 10.64 -6.22 19.09
N ARG A 256 10.84 -5.03 19.68
CA ARG A 256 11.19 -4.88 21.10
C ARG A 256 10.08 -5.34 22.05
N ILE A 257 8.81 -5.12 21.68
CA ILE A 257 7.68 -5.56 22.50
C ILE A 257 7.26 -7.00 22.21
N GLU A 258 7.98 -7.71 21.33
CA GLU A 258 7.65 -9.07 20.89
C GLU A 258 6.18 -9.18 20.49
N TYR A 259 5.74 -8.23 19.63
CA TYR A 259 4.32 -8.07 19.31
C TYR A 259 3.69 -9.40 18.85
N PRO A 260 2.68 -9.92 19.56
CA PRO A 260 2.14 -11.27 19.31
C PRO A 260 1.21 -11.32 18.09
N GLY A 261 0.71 -10.18 17.64
CA GLY A 261 -0.15 -10.09 16.47
C GLY A 261 0.63 -10.08 15.15
N MET A 262 -0.06 -9.75 14.07
CA MET A 262 0.43 -9.81 12.70
C MET A 262 0.59 -8.41 12.11
N PRO A 263 1.80 -7.83 12.13
CA PRO A 263 2.03 -6.52 11.56
C PRO A 263 2.32 -6.63 10.06
N TYR A 264 1.51 -5.91 9.28
CA TYR A 264 1.67 -5.73 7.85
C TYR A 264 2.03 -4.29 7.54
N PHE A 265 2.76 -4.10 6.45
CA PHE A 265 3.05 -2.78 5.91
C PHE A 265 2.60 -2.74 4.45
N LEU A 266 1.64 -1.88 4.12
CA LEU A 266 1.20 -1.63 2.75
C LEU A 266 2.18 -0.65 2.10
N SER A 267 2.79 -1.09 1.00
CA SER A 267 3.81 -0.32 0.30
C SER A 267 3.26 0.97 -0.31
N PHE A 268 4.16 1.86 -0.74
CA PHE A 268 3.84 3.18 -1.28
C PHE A 268 2.79 3.13 -2.40
N SER A 269 1.75 3.95 -2.28
CA SER A 269 0.78 4.19 -3.35
C SER A 269 1.27 5.33 -4.25
N PRO A 270 1.40 5.11 -5.56
CA PRO A 270 1.84 6.13 -6.49
C PRO A 270 0.77 7.20 -6.72
N LYS A 271 1.23 8.29 -7.31
CA LYS A 271 0.41 9.36 -7.89
C LYS A 271 0.70 9.40 -9.39
N HIS A 272 -0.32 9.69 -10.19
CA HIS A 272 -0.16 9.96 -11.62
C HIS A 272 -0.32 11.46 -11.96
N GLY A 273 0.15 11.85 -13.14
CA GLY A 273 0.10 13.23 -13.61
C GLY A 273 -1.34 13.74 -13.77
N PRO A 274 -1.57 15.07 -13.65
CA PRO A 274 -2.87 15.66 -13.94
C PRO A 274 -3.26 15.42 -15.39
N VAL A 275 -4.57 15.42 -15.65
CA VAL A 275 -5.12 15.28 -17.00
C VAL A 275 -4.62 16.45 -17.84
N ASN A 276 -3.92 16.16 -18.93
CA ASN A 276 -3.53 17.17 -19.90
C ASN A 276 -4.76 17.48 -20.80
N PRO A 277 -5.25 18.75 -20.85
CA PRO A 277 -6.43 19.10 -21.62
C PRO A 277 -6.32 18.88 -23.14
N THR A 278 -5.10 18.87 -23.69
CA THR A 278 -4.87 18.74 -25.14
C THR A 278 -4.47 17.33 -25.57
N ASP A 279 -4.05 16.51 -24.63
CA ASP A 279 -3.78 15.09 -24.81
C ASP A 279 -4.11 14.43 -23.47
N PRO A 280 -5.33 13.87 -23.32
CA PRO A 280 -5.73 13.23 -22.06
C PRO A 280 -4.73 12.16 -21.60
N GLY A 281 -3.91 11.62 -22.53
CA GLY A 281 -2.74 10.81 -22.27
C GLY A 281 -3.05 9.46 -21.64
N GLU A 282 -2.33 8.42 -22.08
CA GLU A 282 -2.45 7.09 -21.48
C GLU A 282 -1.72 7.01 -20.11
N GLY A 283 -0.90 8.01 -19.78
CA GLY A 283 -0.15 8.17 -18.52
C GLY A 283 -0.70 9.16 -17.50
N SER A 284 -1.85 9.80 -17.74
CA SER A 284 -2.44 10.75 -16.79
C SER A 284 -3.55 10.09 -15.97
N CYS A 285 -3.93 10.69 -14.84
CA CYS A 285 -5.06 10.19 -14.05
C CYS A 285 -6.44 10.33 -14.72
N GLY A 286 -6.48 10.74 -15.99
CA GLY A 286 -7.64 10.73 -16.88
C GLY A 286 -7.68 9.54 -17.84
N ALA A 287 -6.70 8.64 -17.76
CA ALA A 287 -6.70 7.40 -18.52
C ALA A 287 -7.97 6.57 -18.23
N THR A 288 -8.37 5.74 -19.20
CA THR A 288 -9.52 4.84 -19.08
C THR A 288 -9.13 3.37 -19.20
N ARG A 289 -7.83 3.10 -19.34
CA ARG A 289 -7.21 1.77 -19.40
C ARG A 289 -5.97 1.73 -18.51
N PRO A 290 -5.61 0.55 -17.99
CA PRO A 290 -4.32 0.35 -17.34
C PRO A 290 -3.20 0.48 -18.39
N MET A 291 -2.00 0.78 -17.92
CA MET A 291 -0.79 0.70 -18.74
C MET A 291 -0.13 -0.66 -18.60
N GLN A 292 0.66 -1.04 -19.61
CA GLN A 292 1.66 -2.09 -19.42
C GLN A 292 2.81 -1.57 -18.53
N TRP A 293 3.59 -2.49 -17.97
CA TRP A 293 4.70 -2.09 -17.10
C TRP A 293 5.78 -1.30 -17.87
N GLU A 294 6.07 -1.71 -19.11
CA GLU A 294 7.02 -1.03 -19.99
C GLU A 294 6.55 0.38 -20.34
N GLU A 295 5.26 0.55 -20.63
CA GLU A 295 4.64 1.87 -20.84
C GLU A 295 4.80 2.76 -19.59
N ALA A 296 4.54 2.22 -18.40
CA ALA A 296 4.69 2.95 -17.14
C ALA A 296 6.16 3.36 -16.88
N MET A 297 7.13 2.53 -17.28
CA MET A 297 8.55 2.86 -17.15
C MET A 297 8.98 3.99 -18.10
N ASP A 298 8.48 3.99 -19.33
CA ASP A 298 8.83 4.99 -20.33
C ASP A 298 8.16 6.34 -20.05
N GLU A 299 6.86 6.30 -19.71
CA GLU A 299 6.04 7.48 -19.43
C GLU A 299 6.47 8.18 -18.14
N TYR A 300 6.76 7.39 -17.10
CA TYR A 300 7.22 7.90 -15.82
C TYR A 300 8.72 7.70 -15.68
N SER A 301 9.51 8.48 -16.42
CA SER A 301 10.92 8.71 -16.05
C SER A 301 11.11 9.15 -14.57
N ASN A 302 10.02 9.57 -13.90
CA ASN A 302 9.84 9.82 -12.46
C ASN A 302 9.29 8.66 -11.61
N LEU A 303 9.25 7.40 -12.10
CA LEU A 303 9.06 6.19 -11.27
C LEU A 303 10.02 6.20 -10.07
N THR A 304 11.14 6.92 -10.18
CA THR A 304 12.07 7.20 -9.09
C THR A 304 11.38 7.64 -7.82
N VAL A 305 10.34 8.49 -7.83
CA VAL A 305 9.73 8.96 -6.58
C VAL A 305 9.02 7.81 -5.86
N ALA A 306 8.13 7.10 -6.55
CA ALA A 306 7.41 5.98 -5.95
C ALA A 306 8.35 4.83 -5.59
N GLU A 307 9.32 4.53 -6.44
CA GLU A 307 10.37 3.55 -6.20
C GLU A 307 11.31 3.94 -5.05
N ASP A 308 11.64 5.21 -4.86
CA ASP A 308 12.51 5.70 -3.78
C ASP A 308 11.81 5.56 -2.43
N TYR A 309 10.53 5.94 -2.35
CA TYR A 309 9.73 5.73 -1.14
C TYR A 309 9.48 4.23 -0.90
N TYR A 310 9.22 3.43 -1.94
CA TYR A 310 9.10 1.98 -1.79
C TYR A 310 10.42 1.32 -1.32
N LYS A 311 11.56 1.68 -1.90
CA LYS A 311 12.90 1.22 -1.47
C LYS A 311 13.18 1.66 -0.04
N SER A 312 12.84 2.89 0.32
CA SER A 312 12.95 3.41 1.69
C SER A 312 12.17 2.53 2.68
N GLN A 313 10.88 2.29 2.42
CA GLN A 313 10.03 1.39 3.22
C GLN A 313 10.63 -0.03 3.28
N LYS A 314 10.94 -0.63 2.13
CA LYS A 314 11.51 -1.98 2.03
C LYS A 314 12.79 -2.13 2.86
N ASN A 315 13.68 -1.14 2.80
CA ASN A 315 14.93 -1.14 3.54
C ASN A 315 14.71 -0.96 5.05
N ALA A 316 13.77 -0.10 5.47
CA ALA A 316 13.43 0.08 6.88
C ALA A 316 12.85 -1.20 7.51
N LEU A 317 12.05 -1.95 6.74
CA LEU A 317 11.39 -3.18 7.17
C LEU A 317 12.30 -4.43 7.11
N ARG A 318 13.47 -4.34 6.48
CA ARG A 318 14.38 -5.48 6.30
C ARG A 318 14.78 -6.09 7.65
N GLY A 319 14.54 -7.39 7.79
CA GLY A 319 14.86 -8.15 9.01
C GLY A 319 13.96 -7.85 10.21
N SER A 320 12.83 -7.15 10.00
CA SER A 320 11.84 -6.89 11.05
C SER A 320 10.70 -7.90 11.05
N VAL A 321 9.82 -7.80 12.05
CA VAL A 321 8.60 -8.62 12.19
C VAL A 321 7.51 -8.32 11.15
N PHE A 322 7.66 -7.26 10.34
CA PHE A 322 6.66 -6.85 9.37
C PHE A 322 6.59 -7.75 8.13
N ARG A 323 5.37 -7.97 7.65
CA ARG A 323 5.09 -8.51 6.32
C ARG A 323 4.78 -7.38 5.34
N HIS A 324 5.56 -7.31 4.26
CA HIS A 324 5.45 -6.21 3.29
C HIS A 324 4.46 -6.57 2.18
N VAL A 325 3.31 -5.88 2.13
CA VAL A 325 2.30 -5.98 1.07
C VAL A 325 2.71 -5.06 -0.08
N ARG A 326 3.36 -5.62 -1.10
CA ARG A 326 4.07 -4.91 -2.17
C ARG A 326 3.15 -4.52 -3.33
N VAL A 327 2.37 -3.45 -3.18
CA VAL A 327 1.37 -2.95 -4.14
C VAL A 327 1.86 -1.84 -5.08
N THR A 328 3.07 -1.31 -4.88
CA THR A 328 3.53 -0.10 -5.60
C THR A 328 3.53 -0.31 -7.12
N ARG A 329 4.22 -1.35 -7.60
CA ARG A 329 4.33 -1.67 -9.03
C ARG A 329 2.98 -1.91 -9.72
N MET A 330 2.09 -2.70 -9.10
CA MET A 330 0.73 -2.91 -9.67
C MET A 330 -0.09 -1.63 -9.70
N SER A 331 0.20 -0.68 -8.82
CA SER A 331 -0.52 0.59 -8.72
C SER A 331 0.00 1.63 -9.72
N GLU A 332 1.30 1.59 -10.06
CA GLU A 332 1.93 2.48 -11.05
C GLU A 332 1.41 2.23 -12.47
N THR A 333 0.84 1.06 -12.71
CA THR A 333 0.24 0.69 -13.99
C THR A 333 -1.25 1.05 -14.07
N ARG A 334 -1.78 1.79 -13.09
CA ARG A 334 -3.22 2.06 -12.94
C ARG A 334 -3.63 3.53 -12.94
N PRO A 335 -3.14 4.37 -13.86
CA PRO A 335 -3.57 5.76 -13.93
C PRO A 335 -5.09 5.88 -14.14
N ASP A 336 -5.72 4.87 -14.74
CA ASP A 336 -7.16 4.77 -14.91
C ASP A 336 -7.94 4.68 -13.60
N ALA A 337 -7.37 4.17 -12.52
CA ALA A 337 -8.14 3.88 -11.30
C ALA A 337 -8.29 5.10 -10.36
N HIS A 338 -7.64 6.22 -10.66
CA HIS A 338 -7.74 7.43 -9.83
C HIS A 338 -9.13 8.05 -9.87
N LEU A 339 -9.44 8.87 -8.87
CA LEU A 339 -10.65 9.70 -8.90
C LEU A 339 -10.66 10.64 -10.11
N GLY A 340 -9.50 11.25 -10.38
CA GLY A 340 -9.36 12.29 -11.40
C GLY A 340 -10.39 13.38 -11.16
N MET A 341 -11.15 13.70 -12.20
CA MET A 341 -12.21 14.71 -12.17
C MET A 341 -13.52 14.24 -11.50
N TRP A 342 -13.60 12.99 -11.04
CA TRP A 342 -14.78 12.34 -10.47
C TRP A 342 -14.70 12.25 -8.94
N ASN A 343 -14.18 13.30 -8.29
CA ASN A 343 -13.91 13.36 -6.84
C ASN A 343 -15.00 14.07 -6.00
N GLN A 344 -16.14 14.44 -6.61
CA GLN A 344 -17.31 15.02 -5.93
C GLN A 344 -18.55 14.96 -6.85
N ILE A 345 -19.74 14.81 -6.25
CA ILE A 345 -21.02 14.97 -6.94
C ILE A 345 -21.23 16.46 -7.19
N GLN A 346 -21.26 16.88 -8.45
CA GLN A 346 -21.71 18.23 -8.81
C GLN A 346 -23.08 18.12 -9.50
N PRO A 347 -24.18 18.51 -8.82
CA PRO A 347 -25.54 18.21 -9.25
C PRO A 347 -26.02 18.92 -10.53
N ASP A 348 -25.23 19.82 -11.13
CA ASP A 348 -25.70 20.66 -12.25
C ASP A 348 -24.59 21.13 -13.20
N VAL A 349 -23.61 20.27 -13.49
CA VAL A 349 -22.58 20.60 -14.48
C VAL A 349 -22.38 19.44 -15.44
N SER A 350 -22.61 19.75 -16.72
CA SER A 350 -22.12 18.94 -17.83
C SER A 350 -20.63 18.63 -17.64
N ALA A 351 -20.15 17.52 -18.19
CA ALA A 351 -18.73 17.14 -18.13
C ALA A 351 -17.78 18.28 -18.57
N ALA A 352 -18.28 19.27 -19.31
CA ALA A 352 -17.60 20.48 -19.78
C ALA A 352 -17.12 21.44 -18.66
N PHE A 353 -17.64 21.38 -17.44
CA PHE A 353 -17.18 22.24 -16.32
C PHE A 353 -16.27 21.53 -15.32
N ARG A 354 -15.94 20.27 -15.58
CA ARG A 354 -14.92 19.55 -14.80
C ARG A 354 -13.57 20.07 -15.27
N THR A 355 -12.84 20.75 -14.39
CA THR A 355 -11.55 21.33 -14.78
C THR A 355 -10.45 20.27 -14.61
N PRO A 356 -9.74 19.87 -15.68
CA PRO A 356 -8.70 18.83 -15.65
C PRO A 356 -7.57 19.11 -14.63
N ASP A 357 -7.30 20.38 -14.34
CA ASP A 357 -6.31 20.90 -13.41
C ASP A 357 -6.64 20.69 -11.92
N LYS A 358 -7.90 20.38 -11.58
CA LYS A 358 -8.37 20.12 -10.22
C LYS A 358 -8.64 18.65 -9.91
N GLY A 359 -8.23 17.75 -10.82
CA GLY A 359 -8.39 16.32 -10.65
C GLY A 359 -7.59 15.77 -9.47
N ASP A 360 -8.19 14.85 -8.71
CA ASP A 360 -7.49 14.11 -7.67
C ASP A 360 -6.81 12.87 -8.29
N CYS A 361 -5.53 13.03 -8.62
CA CYS A 361 -4.67 11.96 -9.14
C CYS A 361 -3.89 11.23 -8.03
N THR A 362 -4.39 11.27 -6.80
CA THR A 362 -3.72 10.69 -5.62
C THR A 362 -4.55 9.57 -5.04
N HIS A 363 -5.84 9.81 -4.82
CA HIS A 363 -6.77 8.82 -4.30
C HIS A 363 -7.39 8.00 -5.44
N TRP A 364 -8.07 6.91 -5.07
CA TRP A 364 -8.54 5.87 -5.95
C TRP A 364 -10.05 5.70 -5.86
N CYS A 365 -10.69 5.47 -7.00
CA CYS A 365 -12.11 5.15 -7.04
C CYS A 365 -12.39 3.85 -6.28
N LEU A 366 -13.54 3.80 -5.61
CA LEU A 366 -14.08 2.61 -4.97
C LEU A 366 -15.44 2.25 -5.60
N PRO A 367 -15.67 0.97 -5.96
CA PRO A 367 -14.68 -0.12 -6.04
C PRO A 367 -13.60 0.14 -7.09
N GLY A 368 -12.42 -0.48 -6.93
CA GLY A 368 -11.27 -0.22 -7.78
C GLY A 368 -9.95 -0.81 -7.27
N LEU A 369 -8.84 -0.15 -7.59
CA LEU A 369 -7.48 -0.61 -7.27
C LEU A 369 -7.27 -1.02 -5.80
N PRO A 370 -7.78 -0.28 -4.78
CA PRO A 370 -7.60 -0.69 -3.39
C PRO A 370 -8.17 -2.07 -3.06
N ASP A 371 -9.17 -2.55 -3.80
CA ASP A 371 -9.73 -3.89 -3.59
C ASP A 371 -8.70 -4.99 -3.93
N SER A 372 -7.87 -4.77 -4.95
CA SER A 372 -6.77 -5.68 -5.29
C SER A 372 -5.62 -5.64 -4.29
N TRP A 373 -5.43 -4.52 -3.59
CA TRP A 373 -4.50 -4.47 -2.45
C TRP A 373 -4.99 -5.37 -1.33
N MET A 374 -6.31 -5.38 -1.08
CA MET A 374 -6.92 -6.25 -0.08
C MET A 374 -6.85 -7.72 -0.51
N ASP A 375 -7.02 -8.04 -1.80
CA ASP A 375 -6.79 -9.40 -2.31
C ASP A 375 -5.37 -9.90 -2.03
N MET A 376 -4.36 -9.04 -2.23
CA MET A 376 -2.98 -9.38 -1.92
C MET A 376 -2.71 -9.50 -0.42
N LEU A 377 -3.29 -8.62 0.40
CA LEU A 377 -3.18 -8.72 1.87
C LEU A 377 -3.80 -10.04 2.37
N TYR A 378 -5.02 -10.35 1.94
CA TYR A 378 -5.72 -11.58 2.27
C TYR A 378 -4.90 -12.82 1.89
N THR A 379 -4.39 -12.85 0.67
CA THR A 379 -3.56 -13.97 0.18
C THR A 379 -2.30 -14.13 1.02
N GLN A 380 -1.63 -13.03 1.39
CA GLN A 380 -0.48 -13.11 2.30
C GLN A 380 -0.88 -13.64 3.69
N MET A 381 -2.03 -13.21 4.21
CA MET A 381 -2.54 -13.64 5.51
C MET A 381 -2.91 -15.13 5.53
N LEU A 382 -3.50 -15.66 4.47
CA LEU A 382 -3.81 -17.09 4.35
C LEU A 382 -2.57 -17.98 4.39
N LEU A 383 -1.43 -17.48 3.91
CA LEU A 383 -0.17 -18.22 3.91
C LEU A 383 0.54 -18.21 5.26
N GLU A 384 -0.03 -17.54 6.28
CA GLU A 384 0.56 -17.42 7.61
C GLU A 384 -0.05 -18.44 8.59
N PRO A 385 0.76 -19.36 9.16
CA PRO A 385 0.26 -20.38 10.08
C PRO A 385 -0.48 -19.81 11.30
N LEU A 386 -0.08 -18.63 11.77
CA LEU A 386 -0.63 -17.95 12.95
C LEU A 386 -2.10 -17.52 12.81
N LEU A 387 -2.61 -17.37 11.58
CA LEU A 387 -4.01 -16.99 11.34
C LEU A 387 -4.93 -18.20 11.13
N LEU A 388 -4.36 -19.38 10.91
CA LEU A 388 -5.10 -20.63 10.65
C LEU A 388 -5.32 -21.48 11.91
N THR A 389 -4.69 -21.14 13.04
CA THR A 389 -4.95 -21.77 14.33
C THR A 389 -6.07 -21.03 15.05
N PRO A 390 -7.21 -21.68 15.36
CA PRO A 390 -8.18 -21.12 16.29
C PRO A 390 -7.52 -20.93 17.66
N ASN A 391 -7.77 -19.79 18.30
CA ASN A 391 -7.41 -19.58 19.71
C ASN A 391 -8.15 -20.57 20.61
#